data_AF-A0A536XAX1-F1
#
_entry.id   AF-A0A536XAX1-F1
#
_cell.length_a   1.000
_cell.length_b   1.000
_cell.length_c   1.000
_cell.angle_alpha   90.00
_cell.angle_beta   90.00
_cell.angle_gamma   90.00
#
_symmetry.space_group_name_H-M   'P 1'
#
loop_
_entity.id
_entity.type
_entity.pdbx_description
1 polymer ?
#
loop_
_entity_poly.entity_id
_entity_poly.type
_entity_poly.pdbx_seq_one_letter_code
_entity_poly.pdbx_strand_id
1 'polypeptide(L)'
;MKIDEYLDAAKAALSCRTDSELALRLRVQQSRISNYRTGRTLPNLDMARLIASVLNIRSGAVVSDIRKQRALRGAAERRKAVLA
;
A
#
# COMPACT_ATOMS: atom_id res chain seq x y z
N MET A 1 8.83 -4.98 3.47
CA MET A 1 7.91 -5.36 2.39
C MET A 1 7.39 -4.08 1.70
N LYS A 2 7.24 -4.09 0.38
CA LYS A 2 6.68 -2.96 -0.40
C LYS A 2 5.16 -2.97 -0.37
N ILE A 3 4.52 -1.86 -0.71
CA ILE A 3 3.05 -1.82 -0.74
C ILE A 3 2.47 -2.82 -1.75
N ASP A 4 3.11 -3.01 -2.90
CA ASP A 4 2.65 -3.97 -3.92
C ASP A 4 2.63 -5.39 -3.38
N GLU A 5 3.69 -5.79 -2.69
CA GLU A 5 3.79 -7.09 -2.03
C GLU A 5 2.66 -7.29 -1.01
N TYR A 6 2.27 -6.24 -0.28
CA TYR A 6 1.16 -6.31 0.67
C TYR A 6 -0.20 -6.46 -0.02
N LEU A 7 -0.39 -5.79 -1.16
CA LEU A 7 -1.60 -5.92 -1.97
C LEU A 7 -1.68 -7.30 -2.63
N ASP A 8 -0.56 -7.85 -3.10
CA ASP A 8 -0.51 -9.21 -3.66
C ASP A 8 -0.75 -10.28 -2.59
N ALA A 9 -0.14 -10.13 -1.42
CA ALA A 9 -0.42 -11.02 -0.29
C ALA A 9 -1.91 -10.94 0.11
N ALA A 10 -2.50 -9.74 0.15
CA ALA A 10 -3.91 -9.56 0.49
C ALA A 10 -4.83 -10.18 -0.58
N LYS A 11 -4.46 -10.10 -1.86
CA LYS A 11 -5.17 -10.80 -2.94
C LYS A 11 -5.14 -12.30 -2.74
N ALA A 12 -3.98 -12.86 -2.45
CA ALA A 12 -3.83 -14.29 -2.19
C ALA A 12 -4.66 -14.72 -0.98
N ALA A 13 -4.61 -13.98 0.12
CA ALA A 13 -5.37 -14.28 1.34
C ALA A 13 -6.89 -14.23 1.14
N LEU A 14 -7.38 -13.38 0.24
CA LEU A 14 -8.81 -13.21 -0.07
C LEU A 14 -9.26 -13.93 -1.34
N SER A 15 -8.38 -14.74 -1.95
CA SER A 15 -8.64 -15.43 -3.23
C SER A 15 -9.13 -14.49 -4.35
N CYS A 16 -8.61 -13.26 -4.39
CA CYS A 16 -8.94 -12.27 -5.41
C CYS A 16 -7.99 -12.37 -6.61
N ARG A 17 -8.54 -12.45 -7.82
CA ARG A 17 -7.79 -12.52 -9.08
C ARG A 17 -7.35 -11.14 -9.55
N THR A 18 -8.19 -10.13 -9.36
CA THR A 18 -7.95 -8.77 -9.84
C THR A 18 -7.85 -7.76 -8.69
N ASP A 19 -7.23 -6.61 -8.97
CA ASP A 19 -7.17 -5.50 -8.02
C ASP A 19 -8.55 -4.86 -7.79
N SER A 20 -9.46 -4.99 -8.76
CA SER A 20 -10.87 -4.61 -8.64
C SER A 20 -11.61 -5.48 -7.62
N GLU A 21 -11.41 -6.81 -7.69
CA GLU A 21 -11.98 -7.75 -6.73
C GLU A 21 -11.43 -7.50 -5.32
N LEU A 22 -10.12 -7.25 -5.20
CA LEU A 22 -9.50 -6.85 -3.93
C LEU A 22 -10.16 -5.59 -3.38
N ALA A 23 -10.25 -4.52 -4.20
CA ALA A 23 -10.84 -3.26 -3.79
C ALA A 23 -12.28 -3.44 -3.28
N LEU A 24 -13.07 -4.26 -3.97
CA LEU A 24 -14.43 -4.60 -3.56
C LEU A 24 -14.46 -5.33 -2.21
N ARG A 25 -13.58 -6.32 -2.01
CA ARG A 25 -13.50 -7.05 -0.72
C ARG A 25 -13.02 -6.19 0.43
N LEU A 26 -12.10 -5.27 0.16
CA LEU A 26 -11.62 -4.30 1.13
C LEU A 26 -12.58 -3.11 1.32
N ARG A 27 -13.67 -3.04 0.55
CA ARG A 27 -14.64 -1.93 0.54
C ARG A 27 -13.98 -0.56 0.34
N VAL A 28 -13.02 -0.51 -0.59
CA VAL A 28 -12.35 0.74 -0.99
C VAL A 28 -12.55 0.98 -2.48
N GLN A 29 -12.41 2.24 -2.90
CA GLN A 29 -12.42 2.56 -4.33
C GLN A 29 -11.23 1.91 -5.04
N GLN A 30 -11.48 1.30 -6.20
CA GLN A 30 -10.45 0.67 -7.06
C GLN A 30 -9.31 1.64 -7.39
N SER A 31 -9.60 2.92 -7.59
CA SER A 31 -8.62 3.97 -7.85
C SER A 31 -7.57 4.09 -6.75
N ARG A 32 -7.92 3.79 -5.48
CA ARG A 32 -6.95 3.78 -4.37
C ARG A 32 -5.91 2.67 -4.56
N ILE A 33 -6.36 1.46 -4.88
CA ILE A 33 -5.45 0.32 -5.11
C ILE A 33 -4.54 0.63 -6.30
N SER A 34 -5.09 1.12 -7.42
CA SER A 34 -4.30 1.53 -8.58
C SER A 34 -3.27 2.63 -8.26
N ASN A 35 -3.66 3.64 -7.48
CA ASN A 35 -2.74 4.70 -7.05
C ASN A 35 -1.60 4.18 -6.16
N TYR A 36 -1.85 3.14 -5.36
CA TYR A 36 -0.81 2.50 -4.56
C TYR A 36 0.15 1.70 -5.45
N ARG A 37 -0.39 0.92 -6.41
CA ARG A 37 0.39 0.13 -7.38
C ARG A 37 1.32 0.97 -8.25
N THR A 38 0.82 2.12 -8.67
CA THR A 38 1.59 3.08 -9.49
C THR A 38 2.51 3.96 -8.65
N GLY A 39 2.48 3.84 -7.32
CA GLY A 39 3.24 4.69 -6.40
C GLY A 39 2.78 6.16 -6.34
N ARG A 40 1.69 6.51 -7.03
CA ARG A 40 1.13 7.88 -7.05
C ARG A 40 0.79 8.35 -5.64
N THR A 41 0.17 7.48 -4.85
CA THR A 41 -0.08 7.71 -3.42
C THR A 41 0.40 6.52 -2.60
N LEU A 42 0.61 6.75 -1.30
CA LEU A 42 0.89 5.67 -0.36
C LEU A 42 -0.30 5.48 0.57
N PRO A 43 -0.56 4.27 1.09
CA PRO A 43 -1.65 4.03 2.01
C PRO A 43 -1.53 4.90 3.28
N ASN A 44 -2.68 5.24 3.85
CA ASN A 44 -2.76 5.87 5.17
C ASN A 44 -2.79 4.79 6.28
N LEU A 45 -2.88 5.25 7.53
CA LEU A 45 -2.87 4.36 8.69
C LEU A 45 -4.03 3.36 8.68
N ASP A 46 -5.22 3.80 8.27
CA ASP A 46 -6.41 2.95 8.24
C ASP A 46 -6.28 1.84 7.19
N MET A 47 -5.79 2.18 6.00
CA MET A 47 -5.52 1.19 4.96
C MET A 47 -4.42 0.21 5.40
N ALA A 48 -3.38 0.67 6.11
CA ALA A 48 -2.34 -0.20 6.66
C ALA A 48 -2.90 -1.21 7.68
N ARG A 49 -3.80 -0.75 8.55
CA ARG A 49 -4.50 -1.61 9.52
C ARG A 49 -5.43 -2.61 8.84
N LEU A 50 -6.15 -2.17 7.80
CA LEU A 50 -7.03 -3.02 7.01
C LEU A 50 -6.26 -4.17 6.34
N ILE A 51 -5.14 -3.85 5.68
CA ILE A 51 -4.24 -4.85 5.07
C ILE A 51 -3.72 -5.81 6.14
N ALA A 52 -3.27 -5.30 7.28
CA ALA A 52 -2.75 -6.13 8.36
C ALA A 52 -3.79 -7.10 8.92
N SER A 53 -5.06 -6.65 9.03
CA SER A 53 -6.19 -7.48 9.46
C SER A 53 -6.43 -8.63 8.50
N VAL A 54 -6.44 -8.36 7.19
CA VAL A 54 -6.62 -9.37 6.14
C VAL A 54 -5.51 -10.42 6.16
N LEU A 55 -4.28 -9.99 6.41
CA LEU A 55 -3.11 -10.87 6.46
C LEU A 55 -2.90 -11.55 7.81
N ASN A 56 -3.73 -11.25 8.81
CA ASN A 56 -3.56 -11.72 10.19
C ASN A 56 -2.15 -11.46 10.75
N ILE A 57 -1.60 -10.26 10.50
CA ILE A 57 -0.29 -9.82 11.00
C ILE A 57 -0.40 -8.56 11.86
N ARG A 58 0.65 -8.24 12.62
CA ARG A 58 0.70 -7.01 13.41
C ARG A 58 0.69 -5.77 12.50
N SER A 59 -0.28 -4.89 12.71
CA SER A 59 -0.41 -3.61 11.98
C SER A 59 0.83 -2.73 12.08
N GLY A 60 1.57 -2.79 13.20
CA GLY A 60 2.82 -2.06 13.39
C GLY A 60 3.89 -2.36 12.32
N ALA A 61 3.95 -3.58 11.80
CA ALA A 61 4.90 -3.96 10.75
C ALA A 61 4.56 -3.26 9.43
N VAL A 62 3.29 -3.34 9.01
CA VAL A 62 2.79 -2.70 7.78
C VAL A 62 2.96 -1.18 7.84
N VAL A 63 2.63 -0.57 8.97
CA VAL A 63 2.77 0.88 9.17
C VAL A 63 4.23 1.32 9.10
N SER A 64 5.14 0.54 9.70
CA SER A 64 6.57 0.84 9.67
C SER A 64 7.13 0.79 8.25
N ASP A 65 6.72 -0.22 7.47
CA ASP A 65 7.13 -0.34 6.07
C ASP A 65 6.58 0.79 5.19
N ILE A 66 5.32 1.19 5.37
CA ILE A 66 4.72 2.33 4.65
C ILE A 66 5.42 3.64 5.01
N ARG A 67 5.76 3.86 6.29
CA ARG A 67 6.50 5.04 6.73
C ARG A 67 7.89 5.11 6.12
N LYS A 68 8.61 3.98 6.06
CA LYS A 68 9.92 3.89 5.39
C LYS A 68 9.80 4.28 3.91
N GLN A 69 8.81 3.73 3.19
CA GLN A 69 8.58 4.08 1.78
C GLN A 69 8.26 5.57 1.59
N ARG A 70 7.45 6.15 2.48
CA ARG A 70 7.13 7.59 2.44
C ARG A 70 8.37 8.45 2.66
N ALA A 71 9.23 8.09 3.60
CA ALA A 71 10.48 8.79 3.86
C ALA A 71 11.44 8.73 2.66
N LEU A 72 11.60 7.54 2.05
CA LEU A 72 12.42 7.34 0.85
C LEU A 72 11.90 8.16 -0.33
N ARG A 73 10.58 8.18 -0.55
CA ARG A 73 9.95 8.99 -1.59
C ARG A 73 10.20 10.48 -1.36
N GLY A 74 9.97 10.98 -0.15
CA GLY A 74 10.24 12.39 0.17
C GLY A 74 11.71 12.77 -0.03
N ALA A 75 12.65 11.87 0.29
CA ALA A 75 14.06 12.10 0.02
C ALA A 75 14.38 12.16 -1.48
N ALA A 76 13.78 11.27 -2.29
CA ALA A 76 13.95 11.28 -3.74
C ALA A 76 13.35 12.53 -4.40
N GLU A 77 12.15 12.96 -3.99
CA GLU A 77 11.51 14.19 -4.48
C GLU A 77 12.35 15.42 -4.16
N ARG A 78 12.86 15.53 -2.93
CA ARG A 78 13.79 16.61 -2.55
C ARG A 78 15.06 16.62 -3.40
N ARG A 79 15.66 15.44 -3.64
CA ARG A 79 16.85 15.33 -4.49
C ARG A 79 16.57 15.78 -5.93
N LYS A 80 15.40 15.44 -6.48
CA LYS A 80 14.99 15.88 -7.82
C LYS A 80 14.81 17.40 -7.89
N ALA A 81 14.24 18.01 -6.85
CA ALA A 81 14.05 19.46 -6.77
C ALA A 81 15.36 20.25 -6.64
N VAL A 82 16.42 19.64 -6.11
CA VAL A 82 17.76 20.28 -6.03
C VAL A 82 18.53 20.19 -7.36
N LEU A 83 18.18 19.23 -8.22
CA LEU A 83 18.83 18.99 -9.51
C LEU A 83 18.06 19.57 -10.71
N ALA A 84 16.89 20.18 -10.48
CA ALA A 84 16.04 20.81 -11.47
C ALA A 84 16.15 22.33 -11.37
#